data_AF-A0A7S1U5E7-F1
#
_entry.id   AF-A0A7S1U5E7-F1
#
_cell.length_a   1.000
_cell.length_b   1.000
_cell.length_c   1.000
_cell.angle_alpha   90.00
_cell.angle_beta   90.00
_cell.angle_gamma   90.00
#
_symmetry.space_group_name_H-M   'P 1'
#
loop_
_entity.id
_entity.type
_entity.pdbx_description
1 polymer ?
#
loop_
_entity_poly.entity_id
_entity_poly.type
_entity_poly.pdbx_seq_one_letter_code
_entity_poly.pdbx_strand_id
1 'polypeptide(L)'
;TMSGMDEASWRIEAMLSKLSELAATNSAKVKAMKEFQKFIDKTAPDLYDDDVNLLLLGEEGMPGFLSWCGTPSEKHEGQLKRHCATAINLLDRLLTYAPKGGHENPISERFHSLGLDAYEAMALPIHVRPTKDKKRSGSQDTACRIVLALLNKHVRLDGSSDPLHLSELLPDAADQIILGKWCVDHGVHAPDELGSQLAARAEPAPNPSSNRNPSPNPSPNPSPSPAGAPR
;
A
#
# COMPACT_ATOMS: atom_id res chain seq x y z
N THR A 1 31.28 26.71 -13.95
CA THR A 1 30.40 27.57 -13.14
C THR A 1 29.02 26.93 -13.15
N MET A 2 28.59 26.38 -12.01
CA MET A 2 27.23 25.86 -11.83
C MET A 2 26.28 27.07 -11.82
N SER A 3 25.80 27.45 -12.99
CA SER A 3 25.01 28.66 -13.20
C SER A 3 23.54 28.26 -13.27
N GLY A 4 22.82 28.41 -12.16
CA GLY A 4 21.35 28.47 -12.12
C GLY A 4 20.64 27.34 -11.39
N MET A 5 21.25 26.16 -11.26
CA MET A 5 20.62 25.03 -10.57
C MET A 5 21.05 25.00 -9.09
N ASP A 6 20.08 24.98 -8.18
CA ASP A 6 20.38 24.78 -6.76
C ASP A 6 20.87 23.35 -6.49
N GLU A 7 21.51 23.15 -5.34
CA GLU A 7 22.10 21.85 -5.01
C GLU A 7 21.03 20.75 -4.87
N ALA A 8 19.79 21.09 -4.46
CA ALA A 8 18.73 20.12 -4.24
C ALA A 8 18.23 19.54 -5.56
N SER A 9 17.92 20.40 -6.54
CA SER A 9 17.51 19.97 -7.88
C SER A 9 18.56 19.06 -8.51
N TRP A 10 19.83 19.45 -8.43
CA TRP A 10 20.94 18.63 -8.95
C TRP A 10 21.04 17.26 -8.27
N ARG A 11 20.82 17.20 -6.94
CA ARG A 11 20.85 15.93 -6.20
C ARG A 11 19.67 15.02 -6.56
N ILE A 12 18.50 15.60 -6.82
CA ILE A 12 17.30 14.87 -7.27
C ILE A 12 17.57 14.26 -8.65
N GLU A 13 17.97 15.07 -9.63
CA GLU A 13 18.30 14.58 -10.97
C GLU A 13 19.39 13.52 -10.95
N ALA A 14 20.46 13.76 -10.17
CA ALA A 14 21.55 12.80 -10.06
C ALA A 14 21.07 11.47 -9.47
N MET A 15 20.16 11.48 -8.50
CA MET A 15 19.57 10.26 -7.95
C MET A 15 18.69 9.57 -8.99
N LEU A 16 17.72 10.28 -9.58
CA LEU A 16 16.77 9.72 -10.54
C LEU A 16 17.46 9.18 -11.80
N SER A 17 18.52 9.84 -12.27
CA SER A 17 19.37 9.36 -13.35
C SER A 17 20.00 8.01 -13.02
N LYS A 18 20.61 7.85 -11.83
CA LYS A 18 21.17 6.55 -11.39
C LYS A 18 20.10 5.47 -11.28
N LEU A 19 18.88 5.83 -10.88
CA LEU A 19 17.78 4.87 -10.82
C LEU A 19 17.38 4.43 -12.24
N SER A 20 17.34 5.37 -13.19
CA SER A 20 16.91 5.15 -14.58
C SER A 20 17.95 4.45 -15.45
N GLU A 21 19.23 4.49 -15.07
CA GLU A 21 20.29 3.76 -15.74
C GLU A 21 19.97 2.25 -15.84
N LEU A 22 19.77 1.76 -17.07
CA LEU A 22 19.50 0.35 -17.36
C LEU A 22 20.63 -0.57 -16.86
N ALA A 23 21.87 -0.10 -16.94
CA ALA A 23 23.05 -0.83 -16.48
C ALA A 23 23.23 -0.80 -14.94
N ALA A 24 22.50 0.05 -14.22
CA ALA A 24 22.67 0.19 -12.79
C ALA A 24 22.17 -1.05 -12.04
N THR A 25 23.07 -1.64 -11.25
CA THR A 25 22.74 -2.76 -10.37
C THR A 25 21.79 -2.33 -9.25
N ASN A 26 21.03 -3.27 -8.69
CA ASN A 26 20.16 -2.97 -7.53
C ASN A 26 20.93 -2.34 -6.35
N SER A 27 22.18 -2.75 -6.13
CA SER A 27 23.02 -2.17 -5.08
C SER A 27 23.42 -0.73 -5.38
N ALA A 28 23.69 -0.38 -6.65
CA ALA A 28 23.94 1.00 -7.06
C ALA A 28 22.72 1.89 -6.84
N LYS A 29 21.52 1.41 -7.22
CA LYS A 29 20.24 2.12 -6.99
C LYS A 29 19.99 2.34 -5.50
N VAL A 30 20.18 1.30 -4.67
CA VAL A 30 20.06 1.41 -3.21
C VAL A 30 21.08 2.38 -2.63
N LYS A 31 22.32 2.40 -3.14
CA LYS A 31 23.35 3.33 -2.71
C LYS A 31 22.95 4.77 -3.03
N ALA A 32 22.45 5.04 -4.24
CA ALA A 32 21.99 6.38 -4.65
C ALA A 32 20.87 6.90 -3.73
N MET A 33 19.85 6.08 -3.45
CA MET A 33 18.77 6.44 -2.52
C MET A 33 19.30 6.76 -1.11
N LYS A 34 20.24 5.96 -0.59
CA LYS A 34 20.83 6.19 0.73
C LYS A 34 21.70 7.45 0.77
N GLU A 35 22.39 7.78 -0.32
CA GLU A 35 23.16 9.02 -0.43
C GLU A 35 22.24 10.24 -0.48
N PHE A 36 21.12 10.15 -1.21
CA PHE A 36 20.11 11.20 -1.23
C PHE A 36 19.45 11.37 0.14
N GLN A 37 19.08 10.27 0.82
CA GLN A 37 18.56 10.32 2.19
C GLN A 37 19.52 11.05 3.13
N LYS A 38 20.81 10.71 3.10
CA LYS A 38 21.84 11.39 3.91
C LYS A 38 21.96 12.87 3.58
N PHE A 39 21.78 13.25 2.32
CA PHE A 39 21.74 14.64 1.93
C PHE A 39 20.56 15.35 2.58
N ILE A 40 19.32 14.85 2.41
CA ILE A 40 18.12 15.41 3.04
C ILE A 40 18.27 15.52 4.56
N ASP A 41 18.74 14.46 5.22
CA ASP A 41 18.94 14.43 6.68
C ASP A 41 19.97 15.46 7.17
N LYS A 42 21.02 15.71 6.39
CA LYS A 42 22.13 16.58 6.77
C LYS A 42 21.85 18.05 6.45
N THR A 43 21.33 18.31 5.25
CA THR A 43 21.21 19.67 4.74
C THR A 43 19.84 20.26 5.00
N ALA A 44 18.79 19.43 5.10
CA ALA A 44 17.39 19.83 5.13
C ALA A 44 17.15 20.94 4.09
N PRO A 45 17.34 20.63 2.80
CA PRO A 45 17.33 21.63 1.75
C PRO A 45 15.93 22.21 1.61
N ASP A 46 15.88 23.45 1.14
CA ASP A 46 14.65 24.02 0.63
C ASP A 46 14.33 23.32 -0.70
N LEU A 47 13.08 22.90 -0.88
CA LEU A 47 12.60 22.21 -2.07
C LEU A 47 11.46 23.03 -2.66
N TYR A 48 11.57 23.35 -3.94
CA TYR A 48 10.53 24.07 -4.67
C TYR A 48 9.55 23.10 -5.32
N ASP A 49 8.39 23.61 -5.76
CA ASP A 49 7.34 22.79 -6.36
C ASP A 49 7.83 21.96 -7.57
N ASP A 50 8.71 22.54 -8.38
CA ASP A 50 9.32 21.87 -9.53
C ASP A 50 10.23 20.72 -9.08
N ASP A 51 11.03 20.89 -8.03
CA ASP A 51 11.87 19.84 -7.45
C ASP A 51 11.02 18.69 -6.91
N VAL A 52 9.93 19.03 -6.24
CA VAL A 52 9.03 18.04 -5.63
C VAL A 52 8.29 17.26 -6.71
N ASN A 53 7.82 17.92 -7.77
CA ASN A 53 7.22 17.25 -8.92
C ASN A 53 8.21 16.34 -9.63
N LEU A 54 9.41 16.84 -9.92
CA LEU A 54 10.47 16.05 -10.53
C LEU A 54 10.82 14.83 -9.65
N LEU A 55 10.94 15.03 -8.34
CA LEU A 55 11.25 13.96 -7.40
C LEU A 55 10.15 12.89 -7.40
N LEU A 56 8.87 13.27 -7.23
CA LEU A 56 7.78 12.32 -7.06
C LEU A 56 7.37 11.67 -8.39
N LEU A 57 7.17 12.47 -9.43
CA LEU A 57 6.55 12.08 -10.70
C LEU A 57 7.58 11.86 -11.81
N GLY A 58 8.72 12.53 -11.73
CA GLY A 58 9.76 12.48 -12.76
C GLY A 58 9.41 13.37 -13.94
N GLU A 59 10.03 13.07 -15.08
CA GLU A 59 9.80 13.76 -16.35
C GLU A 59 9.94 12.77 -17.52
N GLU A 60 9.79 13.26 -18.76
CA GLU A 60 9.85 12.42 -19.94
C GLU A 60 11.16 11.62 -20.02
N GLY A 61 11.06 10.29 -19.99
CA GLY A 61 12.22 9.39 -20.03
C GLY A 61 12.93 9.18 -18.68
N MET A 62 12.52 9.85 -17.62
CA MET A 62 13.07 9.69 -16.27
C MET A 62 11.94 9.45 -15.25
N PRO A 63 11.66 8.18 -14.90
CA PRO A 63 10.58 7.85 -13.98
C PRO A 63 10.83 8.47 -12.59
N GLY A 64 9.79 9.10 -12.06
CA GLY A 64 9.81 9.65 -10.70
C GLY A 64 9.86 8.59 -9.62
N PHE A 65 10.10 9.03 -8.40
CA PHE A 65 10.34 8.17 -7.26
C PHE A 65 9.17 7.24 -6.92
N LEU A 66 7.92 7.64 -7.18
CA LEU A 66 6.76 6.80 -6.92
C LEU A 66 6.76 5.52 -7.79
N SER A 67 7.18 5.62 -9.05
CA SER A 67 7.30 4.45 -9.94
C SER A 67 8.39 3.46 -9.47
N TRP A 68 9.45 3.95 -8.85
CA TRP A 68 10.52 3.12 -8.28
C TRP A 68 10.06 2.38 -7.02
N CYS A 69 9.03 2.87 -6.33
CA CYS A 69 8.40 2.15 -5.23
C CYS A 69 7.65 0.90 -5.73
N GLY A 70 7.06 0.93 -6.93
CA GLY A 70 6.24 -0.17 -7.45
C GLY A 70 6.88 -1.01 -8.55
N THR A 71 8.19 -0.92 -8.78
CA THR A 71 8.80 -1.60 -9.93
C THR A 71 8.69 -3.14 -9.85
N PRO A 72 8.01 -3.79 -10.81
CA PRO A 72 7.76 -5.23 -10.76
C PRO A 72 9.04 -6.03 -11.02
N SER A 73 9.12 -7.22 -10.43
CA SER A 73 10.20 -8.17 -10.67
C SER A 73 9.94 -8.99 -11.93
N GLU A 74 10.84 -8.90 -12.92
CA GLU A 74 10.81 -9.73 -14.12
C GLU A 74 11.07 -11.23 -13.83
N LYS A 75 11.70 -11.54 -12.69
CA LYS A 75 12.11 -12.91 -12.34
C LYS A 75 11.13 -13.63 -11.42
N HIS A 76 10.27 -12.89 -10.72
CA HIS A 76 9.40 -13.42 -9.69
C HIS A 76 8.03 -12.76 -9.82
N GLU A 77 7.09 -13.51 -10.39
CA GLU A 77 5.71 -13.06 -10.58
C GLU A 77 5.08 -12.60 -9.26
N GLY A 78 4.37 -11.47 -9.31
CA GLY A 78 3.73 -10.86 -8.14
C GLY A 78 4.70 -10.29 -7.09
N GLN A 79 5.99 -10.15 -7.39
CA GLN A 79 6.98 -9.54 -6.50
C GLN A 79 7.52 -8.22 -7.07
N LEU A 80 8.08 -7.40 -6.18
CA LEU A 80 8.77 -6.16 -6.54
C LEU A 80 10.28 -6.39 -6.69
N LYS A 81 10.97 -5.43 -7.33
CA LYS A 81 12.43 -5.41 -7.35
C LYS A 81 12.97 -5.13 -5.94
N ARG A 82 14.17 -5.64 -5.64
CA ARG A 82 14.79 -5.56 -4.30
C ARG A 82 14.98 -4.13 -3.78
N HIS A 83 15.12 -3.17 -4.68
CA HIS A 83 15.33 -1.77 -4.31
C HIS A 83 14.03 -1.08 -3.86
N CYS A 84 12.85 -1.61 -4.22
CA CYS A 84 11.56 -1.01 -3.88
C CYS A 84 11.34 -0.89 -2.36
N ALA A 85 11.86 -1.83 -1.57
CA ALA A 85 11.85 -1.72 -0.11
C ALA A 85 12.64 -0.52 0.43
N THR A 86 13.77 -0.19 -0.21
CA THR A 86 14.52 1.02 0.14
C THR A 86 13.80 2.27 -0.36
N ALA A 87 13.18 2.21 -1.55
CA ALA A 87 12.44 3.32 -2.12
C ALA A 87 11.27 3.73 -1.23
N ILE A 88 10.41 2.79 -0.84
CA ILE A 88 9.25 3.10 0.02
C ILE A 88 9.66 3.62 1.41
N ASN A 89 10.76 3.12 1.97
CA ASN A 89 11.30 3.62 3.24
C ASN A 89 11.84 5.05 3.12
N LEU A 90 12.50 5.36 2.01
CA LEU A 90 12.93 6.73 1.74
C LEU A 90 11.71 7.63 1.52
N LEU A 91 10.65 7.17 0.85
CA LEU A 91 9.43 7.95 0.70
C LEU A 91 8.82 8.30 2.07
N ASP A 92 8.62 7.33 2.96
CA ASP A 92 8.14 7.59 4.33
C ASP A 92 9.03 8.59 5.09
N ARG A 93 10.36 8.48 4.93
CA ARG A 93 11.30 9.46 5.48
C ARG A 93 11.09 10.86 4.90
N LEU A 94 10.85 10.98 3.59
CA LEU A 94 10.56 12.25 2.92
C LEU A 94 9.20 12.81 3.36
N LEU A 95 8.16 11.99 3.51
CA LEU A 95 6.83 12.47 3.95
C LEU A 95 6.83 12.97 5.40
N THR A 96 7.79 12.52 6.21
CA THR A 96 7.96 12.89 7.62
C THR A 96 9.11 13.87 7.86
N TYR A 97 9.80 14.33 6.81
CA TYR A 97 10.88 15.31 7.01
C TYR A 97 10.31 16.66 7.44
N ALA A 98 11.03 17.32 8.35
CA ALA A 98 10.71 18.66 8.81
C ALA A 98 11.67 19.64 8.13
N PRO A 99 11.18 20.53 7.25
CA PRO A 99 12.00 21.60 6.68
C PRO A 99 12.56 22.54 7.75
N LYS A 100 13.64 23.23 7.41
CA LYS A 100 14.13 24.33 8.25
C LYS A 100 13.12 25.47 8.24
N GLY A 101 13.11 26.25 9.32
CA GLY A 101 12.23 27.42 9.43
C GLY A 101 10.78 27.13 9.85
N GLY A 102 10.41 25.85 10.09
CA GLY A 102 9.08 25.49 10.56
C GLY A 102 7.99 25.56 9.48
N HIS A 103 8.39 25.63 8.21
CA HIS A 103 7.47 25.52 7.08
C HIS A 103 6.88 24.11 6.99
N GLU A 104 5.69 24.01 6.40
CA GLU A 104 5.10 22.72 6.06
C GLU A 104 5.99 21.98 5.05
N ASN A 105 5.94 20.66 5.08
CA ASN A 105 6.77 19.83 4.23
C ASN A 105 6.18 19.82 2.80
N PRO A 106 6.83 20.44 1.80
CA PRO A 106 6.29 20.57 0.46
C PRO A 106 6.17 19.21 -0.24
N ILE A 107 7.03 18.22 0.09
CA ILE A 107 6.88 16.85 -0.42
C ILE A 107 5.60 16.22 0.13
N SER A 108 5.34 16.39 1.42
CA SER A 108 4.15 15.83 2.07
C SER A 108 2.88 16.47 1.50
N GLU A 109 2.84 17.80 1.43
CA GLU A 109 1.72 18.54 0.84
C GLU A 109 1.45 18.10 -0.60
N ARG A 110 2.50 18.10 -1.44
CA ARG A 110 2.36 17.69 -2.83
C ARG A 110 1.92 16.23 -2.94
N PHE A 111 2.54 15.32 -2.19
CA PHE A 111 2.21 13.89 -2.21
C PHE A 111 0.75 13.63 -1.88
N HIS A 112 0.15 14.34 -0.94
CA HIS A 112 -1.27 14.18 -0.59
C HIS A 112 -2.23 14.85 -1.57
N SER A 113 -1.72 15.60 -2.56
CA SER A 113 -2.53 16.23 -3.61
C SER A 113 -2.50 15.49 -4.96
N LEU A 114 -1.73 14.39 -5.05
CA LEU A 114 -1.57 13.66 -6.31
C LEU A 114 -2.85 12.90 -6.69
N GLY A 115 -2.97 12.60 -7.99
CA GLY A 115 -4.03 11.74 -8.51
C GLY A 115 -3.81 10.26 -8.14
N LEU A 116 -4.88 9.47 -8.26
CA LEU A 116 -4.86 8.03 -7.96
C LEU A 116 -3.83 7.27 -8.81
N ASP A 117 -3.64 7.69 -10.06
CA ASP A 117 -2.66 7.17 -11.00
C ASP A 117 -1.22 7.19 -10.45
N ALA A 118 -0.88 8.24 -9.69
CA ALA A 118 0.43 8.34 -9.06
C ALA A 118 0.61 7.29 -7.94
N TYR A 119 -0.44 6.96 -7.20
CA TYR A 119 -0.40 5.94 -6.14
C TYR A 119 -0.45 4.51 -6.69
N GLU A 120 -1.15 4.30 -7.80
CA GLU A 120 -1.13 3.02 -8.53
C GLU A 120 0.29 2.63 -8.94
N ALA A 121 1.10 3.60 -9.37
CA ALA A 121 2.51 3.39 -9.74
C ALA A 121 3.39 2.84 -8.59
N MET A 122 2.96 3.01 -7.33
CA MET A 122 3.69 2.51 -6.16
C MET A 122 3.43 1.03 -5.87
N ALA A 123 2.39 0.44 -6.45
CA ALA A 123 1.93 -0.92 -6.18
C ALA A 123 1.80 -1.23 -4.68
N LEU A 124 1.21 -0.29 -3.91
CA LEU A 124 1.00 -0.37 -2.46
C LEU A 124 0.47 -1.74 -1.97
N PRO A 125 -0.50 -2.40 -2.64
CA PRO A 125 -0.98 -3.73 -2.26
C PRO A 125 0.15 -4.76 -2.05
N ILE A 126 1.17 -4.74 -2.91
CA ILE A 126 2.27 -5.72 -2.84
C ILE A 126 3.18 -5.45 -1.62
N HIS A 127 3.29 -4.20 -1.19
CA HIS A 127 4.07 -3.85 0.00
C HIS A 127 3.33 -4.18 1.30
N VAL A 128 2.00 -4.04 1.32
CA VAL A 128 1.16 -4.36 2.49
C VAL A 128 1.15 -5.86 2.79
N ARG A 129 1.25 -6.71 1.76
CA ARG A 129 1.22 -8.16 1.92
C ARG A 129 2.45 -8.67 2.69
N PRO A 130 2.26 -9.43 3.78
CA PRO A 130 3.38 -10.07 4.46
C PRO A 130 3.96 -11.15 3.55
N THR A 131 5.22 -11.00 3.12
CA THR A 131 5.89 -12.09 2.41
C THR A 131 6.46 -13.10 3.39
N LYS A 132 6.23 -14.37 3.10
CA LYS A 132 6.89 -15.51 3.77
C LYS A 132 8.42 -15.37 3.71
N ASP A 133 8.92 -14.85 2.59
CA ASP A 133 10.33 -14.53 2.39
C ASP A 133 10.59 -13.04 2.65
N LYS A 134 11.03 -12.69 3.87
CA LYS A 134 11.41 -11.33 4.32
C LYS A 134 12.49 -10.60 3.45
N LYS A 135 12.86 -11.14 2.29
CA LYS A 135 13.96 -10.66 1.46
C LYS A 135 13.51 -9.83 0.24
N ARG A 136 12.21 -9.82 -0.12
CA ARG A 136 11.78 -9.31 -1.44
C ARG A 136 10.46 -8.53 -1.50
N SER A 137 9.67 -8.43 -0.43
CA SER A 137 8.62 -7.39 -0.35
C SER A 137 9.21 -6.10 0.24
N GLY A 138 8.46 -5.01 0.09
CA GLY A 138 8.77 -3.76 0.76
C GLY A 138 8.70 -3.83 2.28
N SER A 139 8.74 -2.66 2.90
CA SER A 139 8.51 -2.54 4.33
C SER A 139 7.00 -2.45 4.58
N GLN A 140 6.39 -3.55 5.05
CA GLN A 140 4.96 -3.62 5.35
C GLN A 140 4.53 -2.47 6.26
N ASP A 141 5.26 -2.23 7.36
CA ASP A 141 4.93 -1.15 8.30
C ASP A 141 4.92 0.22 7.63
N THR A 142 5.91 0.46 6.76
CA THR A 142 6.02 1.70 6.01
C THR A 142 4.87 1.87 5.03
N ALA A 143 4.51 0.81 4.31
CA ALA A 143 3.39 0.84 3.38
C ALA A 143 2.06 1.09 4.10
N CYS A 144 1.81 0.41 5.22
CA CYS A 144 0.62 0.64 6.04
C CYS A 144 0.55 2.10 6.51
N ARG A 145 1.65 2.68 6.99
CA ARG A 145 1.71 4.11 7.38
C ARG A 145 1.38 5.03 6.21
N ILE A 146 1.93 4.77 5.02
CA ILE A 146 1.66 5.58 3.83
C ILE A 146 0.19 5.48 3.43
N VAL A 147 -0.39 4.28 3.41
CA VAL A 147 -1.82 4.09 3.10
C VAL A 147 -2.68 4.88 4.09
N LEU A 148 -2.40 4.79 5.39
CA LEU A 148 -3.14 5.56 6.39
C LEU A 148 -2.92 7.07 6.24
N ALA A 149 -1.72 7.52 5.89
CA ALA A 149 -1.47 8.94 5.63
C ALA A 149 -2.32 9.45 4.47
N LEU A 150 -2.40 8.70 3.37
CA LEU A 150 -3.25 9.01 2.22
C LEU A 150 -4.73 9.08 2.61
N LEU A 151 -5.25 8.06 3.29
CA LEU A 151 -6.67 8.02 3.68
C LEU A 151 -7.07 9.17 4.62
N ASN A 152 -6.14 9.68 5.43
CA ASN A 152 -6.43 10.73 6.41
C ASN A 152 -6.13 12.15 5.92
N LYS A 153 -5.24 12.32 4.94
CA LYS A 153 -4.70 13.64 4.56
C LYS A 153 -4.83 13.97 3.08
N HIS A 154 -5.29 13.04 2.23
CA HIS A 154 -5.45 13.30 0.81
C HIS A 154 -6.44 14.44 0.56
N VAL A 155 -6.08 15.33 -0.36
CA VAL A 155 -6.92 16.44 -0.83
C VAL A 155 -6.86 16.43 -2.35
N ARG A 156 -8.02 16.43 -3.02
CA ARG A 156 -8.03 16.45 -4.49
C ARG A 156 -7.58 17.81 -5.03
N LEU A 157 -6.99 17.82 -6.23
CA LEU A 157 -6.48 19.04 -6.90
C LEU A 157 -7.56 20.10 -7.17
N ASP A 158 -8.81 19.69 -7.28
CA ASP A 158 -9.96 20.60 -7.43
C ASP A 158 -10.40 21.23 -6.08
N GLY A 159 -9.69 20.94 -5.00
CA GLY A 159 -10.01 21.36 -3.65
C GLY A 159 -11.23 20.63 -3.07
N SER A 160 -11.78 19.63 -3.78
CA SER A 160 -12.84 18.80 -3.22
C SER A 160 -12.28 17.94 -2.10
N SER A 161 -13.06 17.84 -1.03
CA SER A 161 -12.73 17.05 0.15
C SER A 161 -13.16 15.59 0.00
N ASP A 162 -13.37 15.09 -1.23
CA ASP A 162 -13.75 13.69 -1.43
C ASP A 162 -12.54 12.82 -1.11
N PRO A 163 -12.55 12.14 0.06
CA PRO A 163 -11.41 11.40 0.53
C PRO A 163 -11.16 10.21 -0.38
N LEU A 164 -9.89 9.79 -0.49
CA LEU A 164 -9.58 8.50 -1.11
C LEU A 164 -10.27 7.38 -0.32
N HIS A 165 -10.92 6.49 -1.06
CA HIS A 165 -11.49 5.29 -0.48
C HIS A 165 -10.43 4.21 -0.32
N LEU A 166 -10.56 3.39 0.72
CA LEU A 166 -9.63 2.29 0.96
C LEU A 166 -9.56 1.33 -0.24
N SER A 167 -10.68 1.09 -0.92
CA SER A 167 -10.77 0.22 -2.10
C SER A 167 -10.03 0.77 -3.32
N GLU A 168 -9.77 2.07 -3.39
CA GLU A 168 -8.98 2.67 -4.48
C GLU A 168 -7.48 2.38 -4.27
N LEU A 169 -7.00 2.43 -3.03
CA LEU A 169 -5.59 2.16 -2.71
C LEU A 169 -5.28 0.66 -2.55
N LEU A 170 -6.21 -0.10 -1.98
CA LEU A 170 -6.11 -1.53 -1.73
C LEU A 170 -7.35 -2.25 -2.28
N PRO A 171 -7.41 -2.54 -3.59
CA PRO A 171 -8.61 -3.10 -4.20
C PRO A 171 -8.99 -4.50 -3.70
N ASP A 172 -8.01 -5.28 -3.25
CA ASP A 172 -8.24 -6.64 -2.74
C ASP A 172 -8.62 -6.60 -1.25
N ALA A 173 -9.76 -7.20 -0.92
CA ALA A 173 -10.25 -7.32 0.45
C ALA A 173 -9.24 -8.01 1.39
N ALA A 174 -8.40 -8.91 0.86
CA ALA A 174 -7.34 -9.54 1.65
C ALA A 174 -6.32 -8.51 2.17
N ASP A 175 -5.95 -7.53 1.34
CA ASP A 175 -4.98 -6.48 1.69
C ASP A 175 -5.57 -5.49 2.70
N GLN A 176 -6.86 -5.19 2.55
CA GLN A 176 -7.61 -4.36 3.51
C GLN A 176 -7.65 -5.01 4.91
N ILE A 177 -7.88 -6.32 5.00
CA ILE A 177 -7.84 -7.06 6.27
C ILE A 177 -6.45 -7.01 6.90
N ILE A 178 -5.39 -7.14 6.09
CA ILE A 178 -4.01 -7.07 6.56
C ILE A 178 -3.73 -5.68 7.17
N LEU A 179 -4.15 -4.60 6.49
CA LEU A 179 -4.03 -3.25 7.02
C LEU A 179 -4.83 -3.09 8.34
N GLY A 180 -6.05 -3.62 8.38
CA GLY A 180 -6.90 -3.58 9.57
C GLY A 180 -6.26 -4.26 10.77
N LYS A 181 -5.71 -5.45 10.57
CA LYS A 181 -4.95 -6.16 11.60
C LYS A 181 -3.72 -5.36 12.04
N TRP A 182 -2.98 -4.80 11.08
CA TRP A 182 -1.82 -3.97 11.38
C TRP A 182 -2.17 -2.77 12.26
N CYS A 183 -3.31 -2.10 12.01
CA CYS A 183 -3.80 -0.98 12.82
C CYS A 183 -4.06 -1.41 14.27
N VAL A 184 -4.73 -2.56 14.46
CA VAL A 184 -4.98 -3.14 15.80
C VAL A 184 -3.68 -3.46 16.52
N ASP A 185 -2.75 -4.14 15.83
CA ASP A 185 -1.46 -4.56 16.41
C ASP A 185 -0.59 -3.36 16.84
N HIS A 186 -0.75 -2.19 16.20
CA HIS A 186 0.00 -0.96 16.49
C HIS A 186 -0.78 0.09 17.29
N GLY A 187 -2.04 -0.17 17.66
CA GLY A 187 -2.89 0.78 18.38
C GLY A 187 -3.22 2.05 17.58
N VAL A 188 -3.26 1.95 16.25
CA VAL A 188 -3.60 3.07 15.34
C VAL A 188 -5.09 3.02 15.01
N HIS A 189 -5.76 4.17 14.99
CA HIS A 189 -7.17 4.24 14.60
C HIS A 189 -7.31 3.87 13.12
N ALA A 190 -8.11 2.83 12.86
CA ALA A 190 -8.47 2.45 11.49
C ALA A 190 -9.37 3.54 10.88
N PRO A 191 -9.27 3.83 9.57
CA PRO A 191 -10.26 4.68 8.90
C PRO A 191 -11.68 4.14 9.14
N ASP A 192 -12.69 5.01 9.24
CA ASP A 192 -14.06 4.63 9.59
C ASP A 192 -14.64 3.54 8.65
N GLU A 193 -14.24 3.57 7.37
CA GLU A 193 -14.57 2.52 6.39
C GLU A 193 -14.02 1.15 6.80
N LEU A 194 -12.76 1.11 7.26
CA LEU A 194 -12.10 -0.12 7.69
C LEU A 194 -12.67 -0.62 9.03
N GLY A 195 -12.97 0.29 9.95
CA GLY A 195 -13.66 -0.03 11.20
C GLY A 195 -15.01 -0.70 10.96
N SER A 196 -15.80 -0.16 10.03
CA SER A 196 -17.12 -0.70 9.66
C SER A 196 -17.01 -2.08 9.00
N GLN A 197 -16.03 -2.28 8.10
CA GLN A 197 -15.80 -3.58 7.45
C GLN A 197 -15.28 -4.66 8.41
N LEU A 198 -14.39 -4.30 9.34
CA LEU A 198 -13.91 -5.22 10.37
C LEU A 198 -15.03 -5.60 11.34
N ALA A 199 -15.86 -4.64 11.75
CA ALA A 199 -17.02 -4.87 12.62
C ALA A 199 -18.06 -5.79 11.96
N ALA A 200 -18.41 -5.55 10.69
CA ALA A 200 -19.35 -6.39 9.94
C ALA A 200 -18.87 -7.85 9.76
N ARG A 201 -17.56 -8.08 9.79
CA ARG A 201 -16.96 -9.43 9.71
C ARG A 201 -16.73 -10.10 11.07
N ALA A 202 -16.71 -9.31 12.15
CA ALA A 202 -16.67 -9.82 13.52
C ALA A 202 -18.05 -10.26 14.02
N GLU A 203 -19.12 -9.92 13.30
CA GLU A 203 -20.45 -10.45 13.61
C GLU A 203 -20.47 -11.97 13.39
N PRO A 204 -20.86 -12.76 14.41
CA PRO A 204 -21.04 -14.19 14.23
C PRO A 204 -22.13 -14.40 13.18
N ALA A 205 -21.83 -15.21 12.15
CA ALA A 205 -22.80 -15.61 11.15
C ALA A 205 -24.13 -16.00 11.84
N PRO A 206 -25.30 -15.58 11.31
CA PRO A 206 -26.58 -15.90 11.93
C PRO A 206 -26.64 -17.42 12.08
N ASN A 207 -26.69 -17.85 13.34
CA ASN A 207 -26.80 -19.25 13.70
C ASN A 207 -27.99 -19.81 12.90
N PRO A 208 -27.80 -20.82 12.02
CA PRO A 208 -28.94 -21.42 11.35
C PRO A 208 -29.79 -22.03 12.46
N SER A 209 -30.90 -21.37 12.79
CA SER A 209 -31.86 -21.88 13.75
C SER A 209 -32.31 -23.25 13.25
N SER A 210 -31.82 -24.28 13.93
CA SER A 210 -32.15 -25.68 13.75
C SER A 210 -33.62 -25.91 14.12
N ASN A 211 -34.54 -25.44 13.28
CA ASN A 211 -35.95 -25.79 13.41
C ASN A 211 -36.23 -27.05 12.57
N ARG A 212 -35.71 -28.19 13.03
CA ARG A 212 -36.21 -29.51 12.60
C ARG A 212 -36.97 -30.12 13.77
N ASN A 213 -38.26 -29.82 13.79
CA ASN A 213 -39.27 -30.47 14.60
C ASN A 213 -39.35 -31.97 14.20
N PRO A 214 -39.04 -32.93 15.08
CA PRO A 214 -39.30 -34.34 14.81
C PRO A 214 -40.68 -34.70 15.36
N SER A 215 -41.68 -34.86 14.49
CA SER A 215 -42.92 -35.54 14.87
C SER A 215 -42.67 -37.05 14.97
N PRO A 216 -42.97 -37.70 16.09
CA PRO A 216 -43.05 -39.16 16.17
C PRO A 216 -44.46 -39.59 15.77
N ASN A 217 -44.59 -40.59 14.89
CA ASN A 217 -45.84 -41.35 14.81
C ASN A 217 -45.53 -42.84 14.80
N PRO A 218 -45.94 -43.60 15.82
CA PRO A 218 -45.87 -45.05 15.85
C PRO A 218 -47.23 -45.66 15.46
N SER A 219 -47.23 -46.71 14.64
CA SER A 219 -47.95 -47.95 14.96
C SER A 219 -47.71 -49.05 13.92
N PRO A 220 -47.56 -50.31 14.37
CA PRO A 220 -47.49 -51.48 13.52
C PRO A 220 -48.90 -52.02 13.23
N ASN A 221 -49.08 -52.77 12.14
CA ASN A 221 -50.22 -53.68 12.02
C ASN A 221 -49.72 -55.05 11.51
N PRO A 222 -50.14 -56.18 12.14
CA PRO A 222 -49.68 -57.52 11.77
C PRO A 222 -50.62 -58.24 10.78
N SER A 223 -50.01 -59.14 9.99
CA SER A 223 -50.42 -60.45 9.41
C SER A 223 -51.88 -60.96 9.52
N PRO A 224 -52.37 -61.90 8.64
CA PRO A 224 -51.62 -63.04 8.07
C PRO A 224 -51.96 -63.53 6.62
N SER A 225 -51.10 -64.45 6.14
CA SER A 225 -51.20 -65.42 5.00
C SER A 225 -52.38 -66.44 5.16
N PRO A 226 -52.58 -67.54 4.36
CA PRO A 226 -51.75 -68.20 3.31
C PRO A 226 -52.53 -68.88 2.14
N ALA A 227 -51.83 -69.80 1.43
CA ALA A 227 -52.25 -70.90 0.53
C ALA A 227 -51.89 -70.62 -0.95
N GLY A 228 -50.93 -71.33 -1.55
CA GLY A 228 -51.07 -72.72 -2.05
C GLY A 228 -51.62 -72.63 -3.49
N ALA A 229 -51.09 -73.23 -4.55
CA ALA A 229 -50.39 -74.50 -4.73
C ALA A 229 -49.73 -74.53 -6.14
N PRO A 230 -48.97 -75.57 -6.49
CA PRO A 230 -48.11 -75.63 -7.67
C PRO A 230 -48.77 -76.30 -8.89
N ARG A 231 -48.20 -76.09 -10.08
CA ARG A 231 -47.96 -77.11 -11.12
C ARG A 231 -46.95 -76.61 -12.14
#